data_AF-A0A2U1U7H7-F1
#
_entry.id   AF-A0A2U1U7H7-F1
#
_cell.length_a   1.000
_cell.length_b   1.000
_cell.length_c   1.000
_cell.angle_alpha   90.00
_cell.angle_beta   90.00
_cell.angle_gamma   90.00
#
_symmetry.space_group_name_H-M   'P 1'
#
loop_
_entity.id
_entity.type
_entity.pdbx_description
1 polymer ?
#
loop_
_entity_poly.entity_id
_entity_poly.type
_entity_poly.pdbx_seq_one_letter_code
_entity_poly.pdbx_strand_id
1 'polypeptide(L)' 'MNLKGRWLEESGFITGMPVTVTVERGRIIIETQINL' A
#
# COMPACT_ATOMS: atom_id res chain seq x y z
N MET A 1 -11.78 -11.96 -5.58
CA MET A 1 -11.64 -11.52 -4.17
C MET A 1 -11.19 -10.07 -4.22
N ASN A 2 -11.97 -9.15 -3.66
CA ASN A 2 -11.63 -7.73 -3.62
C ASN A 2 -11.59 -7.28 -2.16
N LEU A 3 -10.58 -6.50 -1.81
CA LEU A 3 -10.59 -5.76 -0.56
C LEU A 3 -11.64 -4.65 -0.68
N LYS A 4 -12.59 -4.59 0.26
CA LYS A 4 -13.64 -3.57 0.30
C LYS A 4 -13.28 -2.49 1.33
N GLY A 5 -13.86 -1.31 1.18
CA GLY A 5 -13.65 -0.18 2.10
C GLY A 5 -12.42 0.66 1.73
N ARG A 6 -12.03 1.56 2.65
CA ARG A 6 -10.98 2.56 2.46
C ARG A 6 -9.67 2.14 3.12
N TRP A 7 -9.38 0.84 3.11
CA TRP A 7 -8.28 0.24 3.88
C TRP A 7 -6.90 0.89 3.63
N LEU A 8 -6.63 1.39 2.42
CA LEU A 8 -5.40 2.14 2.13
C LEU A 8 -5.37 3.47 2.88
N GLU A 9 -6.45 4.26 2.81
CA GLU A 9 -6.57 5.54 3.52
C GLU A 9 -6.55 5.34 5.03
N GLU A 10 -7.25 4.31 5.53
CA GLU A 10 -7.27 3.92 6.95
C GLU A 10 -5.89 3.44 7.44
N SER A 11 -5.06 2.89 6.55
CA SER A 11 -3.67 2.50 6.84
C SER A 11 -2.68 3.66 6.66
N GLY A 12 -3.15 4.88 6.37
CA GLY A 12 -2.33 6.08 6.26
C GLY A 12 -1.79 6.39 4.86
N PHE A 13 -2.21 5.65 3.83
CA PHE A 13 -1.88 5.97 2.44
C PHE A 13 -2.76 7.12 1.94
N ILE A 14 -2.15 8.01 1.17
CA ILE A 14 -2.79 9.20 0.61
C ILE A 14 -2.84 9.05 -0.91
N THR A 15 -3.95 9.45 -1.53
CA THR A 15 -4.10 9.42 -2.98
C THR A 15 -3.03 10.29 -3.66
N GLY A 16 -2.40 9.74 -4.71
CA GLY A 16 -1.37 10.45 -5.49
C GLY A 16 0.05 10.31 -4.95
N MET A 17 0.26 9.62 -3.82
CA MET A 17 1.61 9.33 -3.34
C MET A 17 2.25 8.15 -4.09
N PRO A 18 3.55 8.20 -4.38
CA PRO A 18 4.28 7.07 -4.92
C PRO A 18 4.41 5.93 -3.89
N VAL A 19 4.25 4.69 -4.34
CA VAL A 19 4.35 3.49 -3.51
C VAL A 19 5.14 2.39 -4.22
N THR A 20 5.85 1.59 -3.44
CA THR A 20 6.48 0.36 -3.89
C THR A 20 5.54 -0.81 -3.56
N VAL A 21 5.34 -1.71 -4.52
CA VAL A 21 4.55 -2.93 -4.33
C VAL A 21 5.44 -4.13 -4.59
N THR A 22 5.55 -5.01 -3.60
CA THR A 22 6.34 -6.25 -3.69
C THR A 22 5.55 -7.47 -3.25
N VAL A 23 6.03 -8.65 -3.64
CA VAL A 23 5.49 -9.93 -3.17
C VAL A 23 6.55 -10.61 -2.32
N GLU A 24 6.25 -10.82 -1.04
CA GLU A 24 7.14 -11.51 -0.10
C GLU A 24 6.40 -12.65 0.59
N ARG A 25 6.96 -13.87 0.51
CA ARG A 25 6.41 -15.07 1.18
C ARG A 25 4.91 -15.28 0.90
N GLY A 26 4.47 -14.98 -0.32
CA GLY A 26 3.08 -15.09 -0.76
C GLY A 26 2.16 -13.96 -0.27
N ARG A 27 2.71 -12.87 0.26
CA ARG A 27 1.98 -11.67 0.70
C ARG A 27 2.32 -10.49 -0.18
N ILE A 28 1.33 -9.64 -0.44
CA ILE A 28 1.57 -8.34 -1.06
C ILE A 28 1.96 -7.37 0.05
N ILE A 29 3.11 -6.73 -0.12
CA ILE A 29 3.61 -5.66 0.75
C ILE A 29 3.52 -4.35 -0.05
N ILE A 30 2.97 -3.31 0.57
CA ILE A 30 2.83 -1.98 -0.02
C ILE A 30 3.53 -1.01 0.93
N GLU A 31 4.50 -0.30 0.41
CA GLU A 31 5.32 0.63 1.18
C GLU A 31 5.32 2.01 0.52
N THR A 32 5.40 3.04 1.35
CA THR A 32 5.46 4.42 0.91
C THR A 32 6.86 4.69 0.35
N GLN A 33 6.95 5.37 -0.80
CA GLN A 33 8.25 5.83 -1.28
C GLN A 33 8.63 7.11 -0.53
N ILE A 34 9.10 6.97 0.71
CA ILE A 34 9.69 8.09 1.45
C ILE A 34 11.12 8.24 0.93
N ASN A 35 11.36 9.31 0.18
CA ASN A 35 12.72 9.79 -0.04
C ASN A 35 13.19 10.41 1.28
N LEU A 36 13.97 9.66 2.05
CA LEU A 36 14.63 10.16 3.26
C LEU A 36 15.89 10.97 2.88
#